data_AF-A0A227J2K1-F1
#
_entry.id   AF-A0A227J2K1-F1
#
_cell.length_a   1.000
_cell.length_b   1.000
_cell.length_c   1.000
_cell.angle_alpha   90.00
_cell.angle_beta   90.00
_cell.angle_gamma   90.00
#
_symmetry.space_group_name_H-M   'P 1'
#
loop_
_entity.id
_entity.type
_entity.pdbx_description
1 polymer ?
#
loop_
_entity_poly.entity_id
_entity_poly.type
_entity_poly.pdbx_seq_one_letter_code
_entity_poly.pdbx_strand_id
1 'polypeptide(L)'
;MPIRQGEINRETQHILEVAGAEVPELRTSVAGETVWLVDYSDLAQAPDDIAEAEIAGIVDHHRLGDVMTVNPMEAWIWPVGCTNTVLFNMFKIEGHEIKP
;
A
#
# COMPACT_ATOMS: atom_id res chain seq x y z
N MET A 1 2.41 -9.55 3.32
CA MET A 1 3.79 -9.27 2.86
C MET A 1 3.72 -8.16 1.84
N PRO A 2 4.66 -7.20 1.80
CA PRO A 2 4.67 -6.16 0.77
C PRO A 2 5.03 -6.75 -0.60
N ILE A 3 4.34 -6.28 -1.65
CA ILE A 3 4.61 -6.60 -3.05
C ILE A 3 4.74 -5.31 -3.85
N ARG A 4 5.39 -5.36 -5.02
CA ARG A 4 5.48 -4.25 -5.98
C ARG A 4 4.87 -4.65 -7.32
N GLN A 5 4.33 -3.67 -8.05
CA GLN A 5 3.67 -3.89 -9.35
C GLN A 5 4.53 -3.45 -10.55
N GLY A 6 5.79 -3.06 -10.31
CA GLY A 6 6.69 -2.62 -11.37
C GLY A 6 8.14 -2.56 -10.89
N GLU A 7 9.04 -2.25 -11.82
CA GLU A 7 10.47 -2.09 -11.54
C GLU A 7 10.73 -0.91 -10.59
N ILE A 8 11.65 -1.11 -9.66
CA ILE A 8 12.05 -0.04 -8.72
C ILE A 8 12.88 1.01 -9.46
N ASN A 9 12.66 2.28 -9.11
CA ASN A 9 13.51 3.36 -9.60
C ASN A 9 14.82 3.45 -8.78
N ARG A 10 15.75 4.31 -9.21
CA ARG A 10 17.06 4.49 -8.56
C ARG A 10 16.97 5.02 -7.13
N GLU A 11 15.98 5.87 -6.83
CA GLU A 11 15.78 6.43 -5.50
C GLU A 11 15.31 5.35 -4.53
N THR A 12 14.30 4.57 -4.90
CA THR A 12 13.83 3.42 -4.11
C THR A 12 14.94 2.41 -3.89
N GLN A 13 15.73 2.10 -4.93
CA GLN A 13 16.88 1.21 -4.80
C GLN A 13 17.87 1.73 -3.74
N HIS A 14 18.26 3.01 -3.82
CA HIS A 14 19.18 3.60 -2.85
C HIS A 14 18.63 3.55 -1.42
N ILE A 15 17.33 3.83 -1.22
CA ILE A 15 16.68 3.77 0.09
C ILE A 15 16.69 2.34 0.65
N LEU A 16 16.36 1.34 -0.15
CA LEU A 16 16.36 -0.06 0.28
C LEU A 16 17.77 -0.53 0.67
N GLU A 17 18.78 -0.15 -0.10
CA GLU A 17 20.19 -0.45 0.19
C GLU A 17 20.65 0.20 1.50
N VAL A 18 20.35 1.48 1.71
CA VAL A 18 20.69 2.20 2.95
C VAL A 18 19.96 1.63 4.16
N ALA A 19 18.70 1.23 4.00
CA ALA A 19 17.89 0.62 5.05
C ALA A 19 18.24 -0.86 5.31
N GLY A 20 19.04 -1.50 4.45
CA GLY A 20 19.29 -2.95 4.52
C GLY A 20 18.02 -3.78 4.31
N ALA A 21 17.04 -3.23 3.58
CA ALA A 21 15.75 -3.86 3.34
C ALA A 21 15.76 -4.66 2.02
N GLU A 22 15.04 -5.77 1.99
CA GLU A 22 14.86 -6.56 0.78
C GLU A 22 13.92 -5.85 -0.19
N VAL A 23 14.19 -6.01 -1.49
CA VAL A 23 13.28 -5.55 -2.55
C VAL A 23 12.00 -6.40 -2.49
N PRO A 24 10.81 -5.78 -2.35
CA PRO A 24 9.56 -6.53 -2.40
C PRO A 24 9.41 -7.36 -3.69
N GLU A 25 8.73 -8.50 -3.56
CA GLU A 25 8.43 -9.38 -4.70
C GLU A 25 7.70 -8.59 -5.80
N LEU A 26 8.18 -8.72 -7.05
CA LEU A 26 7.42 -8.26 -8.20
C LEU A 26 6.24 -9.19 -8.40
N ARG A 27 5.03 -8.67 -8.21
CA ARG A 27 3.79 -9.41 -8.42
C ARG A 27 2.79 -8.51 -9.15
N THR A 28 2.32 -8.99 -10.29
CA THR A 28 1.40 -8.27 -11.17
C THR A 28 -0.01 -8.85 -11.16
N SER A 29 -0.24 -9.94 -10.42
CA SER A 29 -1.53 -10.62 -10.29
C SER A 29 -1.83 -10.85 -8.81
N VAL A 30 -3.05 -10.54 -8.40
CA VAL A 30 -3.53 -10.68 -7.02
C VAL A 30 -4.90 -11.37 -6.95
N ALA A 31 -5.38 -11.96 -8.05
CA ALA A 31 -6.65 -12.68 -8.09
C ALA A 31 -6.77 -13.72 -6.96
N GLY A 32 -7.88 -13.67 -6.23
CA GLY A 32 -8.15 -14.55 -5.09
C GLY A 32 -7.36 -14.24 -3.82
N GLU A 33 -6.53 -13.20 -3.80
CA GLU A 33 -5.84 -12.74 -2.58
C GLU A 33 -6.67 -11.72 -1.79
N THR A 34 -6.40 -11.61 -0.49
CA THR A 34 -6.87 -10.49 0.33
C THR A 34 -5.75 -9.45 0.43
N VAL A 35 -6.01 -8.23 -0.01
CA VAL A 35 -5.00 -7.18 -0.20
C VAL A 35 -5.32 -5.90 0.56
N TRP A 36 -4.27 -5.13 0.82
CA TRP A 36 -4.34 -3.74 1.27
C TRP A 36 -3.72 -2.84 0.22
N LEU A 37 -4.41 -1.78 -0.16
CA LEU A 37 -3.88 -0.76 -1.07
C LEU A 37 -3.09 0.28 -0.28
N VAL A 38 -1.94 0.68 -0.81
CA VAL A 38 -1.06 1.68 -0.18
C VAL A 38 -0.71 2.71 -1.24
N ASP A 39 -0.93 3.99 -0.91
CA ASP A 39 -0.59 5.16 -1.74
C ASP A 39 -1.50 5.39 -2.97
N TYR A 40 -2.56 4.62 -3.15
CA TYR A 40 -3.57 4.87 -4.18
C TYR A 40 -4.93 4.27 -3.81
N SER A 41 -5.96 4.83 -4.45
CA SER A 41 -7.35 4.36 -4.39
C SER A 41 -8.08 4.45 -5.74
N ASP A 42 -7.33 4.71 -6.82
CA ASP A 42 -7.79 4.67 -8.22
C ASP A 42 -7.40 3.32 -8.84
N LEU A 43 -8.40 2.53 -9.28
CA LEU A 43 -8.22 1.17 -9.77
C LEU A 43 -7.42 1.11 -11.06
N ALA A 44 -7.29 2.22 -11.81
CA ALA A 44 -6.40 2.28 -12.97
C ALA A 44 -4.90 2.16 -12.59
N GLN A 45 -4.57 2.30 -11.31
CA GLN A 45 -3.21 2.12 -10.77
C GLN A 45 -3.00 0.75 -10.13
N ALA A 46 -4.05 -0.06 -10.01
CA ALA A 46 -4.01 -1.38 -9.39
C ALA A 46 -3.59 -2.48 -10.40
N PRO A 47 -3.35 -3.72 -9.94
CA PRO A 47 -3.18 -4.86 -10.83
C PRO A 47 -4.42 -5.08 -11.71
N ASP A 48 -4.22 -5.57 -12.93
CA ASP A 48 -5.32 -5.78 -13.90
C ASP A 48 -6.44 -6.68 -13.34
N ASP A 49 -6.10 -7.59 -12.43
CA ASP A 49 -7.00 -8.56 -11.80
C ASP A 49 -7.47 -8.16 -10.38
N ILE A 50 -7.31 -6.89 -9.99
CA ILE A 50 -7.70 -6.40 -8.65
C ILE A 50 -9.17 -6.66 -8.31
N ALA A 51 -10.05 -6.69 -9.32
CA ALA A 51 -11.47 -6.97 -9.15
C ALA A 51 -11.75 -8.41 -8.71
N GLU A 52 -10.79 -9.32 -8.86
CA GLU A 52 -10.84 -10.71 -8.39
C GLU A 52 -10.23 -10.89 -6.98
N ALA A 53 -9.70 -9.81 -6.39
CA ALA A 53 -9.14 -9.80 -5.04
C ALA A 53 -10.14 -9.25 -4.02
N GLU A 54 -9.93 -9.57 -2.74
CA GLU A 54 -10.62 -8.92 -1.63
C GLU A 54 -9.80 -7.73 -1.11
N ILE A 55 -10.29 -6.51 -1.29
CA ILE A 55 -9.65 -5.33 -0.72
C ILE A 55 -10.09 -5.18 0.73
N ALA A 56 -9.22 -5.55 1.68
CA ALA A 56 -9.48 -5.47 3.11
C ALA A 56 -9.20 -4.08 3.69
N GLY A 57 -8.33 -3.29 3.05
CA GLY A 57 -8.12 -1.93 3.48
C GLY A 57 -7.28 -1.05 2.56
N ILE A 58 -7.23 0.23 2.90
CA ILE A 58 -6.54 1.29 2.16
C ILE A 58 -5.79 2.19 3.15
N VAL A 59 -4.54 2.51 2.83
CA VAL A 59 -3.78 3.60 3.46
C VAL A 59 -3.29 4.55 2.37
N ASP A 60 -3.79 5.77 2.34
CA ASP A 60 -3.56 6.71 1.23
C ASP A 60 -3.48 8.16 1.72
N HIS A 61 -2.99 9.05 0.87
CA HIS A 61 -2.97 10.49 1.10
C HIS A 61 -3.48 11.31 -0.09
N HIS A 62 -3.88 10.65 -1.18
CA HIS A 62 -4.50 11.27 -2.34
C HIS A 62 -5.98 11.57 -2.12
N ARG A 63 -6.63 12.11 -3.16
CA ARG A 63 -8.10 12.09 -3.23
C ARG A 63 -8.58 10.64 -3.26
N LEU A 64 -9.74 10.37 -2.67
CA LEU A 64 -10.41 9.08 -2.84
C LEU A 64 -10.72 8.84 -4.33
N GLY A 65 -10.26 7.71 -4.86
CA GLY A 65 -10.49 7.28 -6.25
C GLY A 65 -11.81 6.53 -6.46
N ASP A 66 -11.79 5.53 -7.34
CA ASP A 66 -12.94 4.74 -7.78
C ASP A 66 -12.97 3.31 -7.20
N VAL A 67 -12.11 3.02 -6.23
CA VAL A 67 -12.15 1.77 -5.47
C VAL A 67 -13.52 1.53 -4.84
N MET A 68 -14.04 0.31 -5.01
CA MET A 68 -15.29 -0.14 -4.42
C MET A 68 -15.12 -1.55 -3.87
N THR A 69 -15.75 -1.83 -2.73
CA THR A 69 -15.74 -3.16 -2.11
C THR A 69 -17.16 -3.61 -1.80
N VAL A 70 -17.39 -4.93 -1.88
CA VAL A 70 -18.66 -5.53 -1.45
C VAL A 70 -18.70 -5.66 0.07
N ASN A 71 -17.57 -6.06 0.66
CA ASN A 71 -17.40 -6.17 2.11
C ASN A 71 -16.92 -4.83 2.69
N PRO A 72 -17.22 -4.54 3.98
CA PRO A 72 -16.58 -3.43 4.68
C PRO A 72 -15.05 -3.53 4.60
N MET A 73 -14.40 -2.41 4.32
CA MET A 73 -12.94 -2.29 4.32
C MET A 73 -12.50 -1.22 5.33
N GLU A 74 -11.27 -1.34 5.82
CA GLU A 74 -10.64 -0.31 6.64
C GLU A 74 -10.00 0.78 5.75
N ALA A 75 -10.15 2.06 6.10
CA ALA A 75 -9.61 3.13 5.27
C ALA A 75 -8.97 4.24 6.13
N TRP A 76 -7.66 4.42 5.96
CA TRP A 76 -6.86 5.47 6.57
C TRP A 76 -6.39 6.44 5.49
N ILE A 77 -7.19 7.47 5.23
CA ILE A 77 -6.91 8.45 4.17
C ILE A 77 -6.82 9.85 4.78
N TRP A 78 -5.59 10.38 4.88
CA TRP A 78 -5.34 11.66 5.54
C TRP A 78 -4.72 12.67 4.57
N PRO A 79 -5.09 13.96 4.63
CA PRO A 79 -4.55 14.99 3.74
C PRO A 79 -3.15 15.44 4.21
N VAL A 80 -2.18 14.54 4.12
CA VAL A 80 -0.77 14.74 4.52
C VAL A 80 0.18 14.56 3.34
N GLY A 81 1.46 14.88 3.52
CA GLY A 81 2.44 14.86 2.43
C GLY A 81 2.91 13.48 1.97
N CYS A 82 2.63 12.41 2.73
CA CYS A 82 3.10 11.06 2.41
C CYS A 82 2.27 9.98 3.13
N THR A 83 1.97 8.87 2.45
CA THR A 83 1.32 7.70 3.03
C THR A 83 2.09 7.10 4.22
N ASN A 84 3.42 7.17 4.24
CA ASN A 84 4.21 6.75 5.41
C ASN A 84 3.94 7.61 6.66
N THR A 85 3.50 8.87 6.52
CA THR A 85 3.04 9.66 7.67
C THR A 85 1.77 9.05 8.28
N VAL A 86 0.87 8.52 7.47
CA VAL A 86 -0.33 7.82 7.95
C VAL A 86 0.06 6.53 8.64
N LEU A 87 0.89 5.69 8.00
CA LEU A 87 1.40 4.44 8.60
C LEU A 87 2.13 4.67 9.92
N PHE A 88 2.99 5.70 10.00
CA PHE A 88 3.64 6.07 11.25
C PHE A 88 2.63 6.36 12.36
N ASN A 89 1.58 7.14 12.05
CA ASN A 89 0.53 7.45 13.03
C ASN A 89 -0.31 6.22 13.39
N MET A 90 -0.60 5.32 12.44
CA MET A 90 -1.26 4.04 12.72
C MET A 90 -0.46 3.23 13.74
N PHE A 91 0.86 3.05 13.52
CA PHE A 91 1.72 2.37 14.50
C PHE A 91 1.68 3.03 15.88
N LYS A 92 1.68 4.37 15.94
CA LYS A 92 1.61 5.10 17.22
C LYS A 92 0.26 4.96 17.92
N ILE A 93 -0.85 5.01 17.17
CA ILE A 93 -2.21 4.89 17.68
C ILE A 93 -2.46 3.48 18.22
N GLU A 94 -2.01 2.46 17.48
CA GLU A 94 -2.14 1.05 17.86
C GLU A 94 -1.09 0.60 18.90
N GLY A 95 -0.17 1.48 19.30
CA GLY A 95 0.85 1.19 20.31
C GLY A 95 1.93 0.21 19.85
N HIS A 96 2.18 0.11 18.54
CA HIS A 96 3.22 -0.73 17.96
C HIS A 96 4.58 -0.02 17.89
N GLU A 97 5.65 -0.79 18.13
CA GLU A 97 7.03 -0.32 17.97
C GLU A 97 7.41 -0.26 16.49
N ILE A 98 8.11 0.81 16.09
CA ILE A 98 8.72 0.95 14.78
C ILE A 98 10.19 0.61 14.93
N LYS A 99 10.62 -0.48 14.29
CA LYS A 99 12.02 -0.90 14.31
C LYS A 99 12.88 0.09 13.52
N PRO A 100 14.12 0.37 13.98
CA PRO A 100 15.09 1.16 13.22
C PRO A 100 15.49 0.47 11.92
#